data_AF-A0A1H3N685-F1
#
_entry.id   AF-A0A1H3N685-F1
#
_cell.length_a   1.000
_cell.length_b   1.000
_cell.length_c   1.000
_cell.angle_alpha   90.00
_cell.angle_beta   90.00
_cell.angle_gamma   90.00
#
_symmetry.space_group_name_H-M   'P 1'
#
loop_
_entity.id
_entity.type
_entity.pdbx_description
1 polymer ?
#
loop_
_entity_poly.entity_id
_entity_poly.type
_entity_poly.pdbx_seq_one_letter_code
_entity_poly.pdbx_strand_id
1 'polypeptide(L)'
;MNGLKCEIKSRSVGSTVELTGVVWADQSAHGIYRMTVDKSGPSGRSSVAQQGNFDLGSGRPEILGLVRVNTTEGDRYVARLVVQTESGEEVCAFEF
;
A
#
# COMPACT_ATOMS: atom_id res chain seq x y z
N MET A 1 -12.57 8.14 -18.65
CA MET A 1 -12.28 8.26 -17.22
C MET A 1 -11.36 7.12 -16.88
N ASN A 2 -10.08 7.38 -16.61
CA ASN A 2 -9.13 6.32 -16.32
C ASN A 2 -9.45 5.73 -14.94
N GLY A 3 -9.86 4.46 -14.93
CA GLY A 3 -10.28 3.71 -13.75
C GLY A 3 -9.12 3.22 -12.89
N LEU A 4 -8.08 4.03 -12.66
CA LEU A 4 -7.00 3.68 -11.75
C LEU A 4 -7.58 3.53 -10.34
N LYS A 5 -7.32 2.39 -9.71
CA LYS A 5 -7.79 2.04 -8.39
C LYS A 5 -6.69 1.35 -7.62
N CYS A 6 -6.66 1.57 -6.32
CA CYS A 6 -5.76 0.85 -5.43
C CYS A 6 -6.52 0.26 -4.24
N GLU A 7 -5.83 -0.63 -3.52
CA GLU A 7 -6.25 -1.18 -2.25
C GLU A 7 -5.00 -1.52 -1.42
N ILE A 8 -5.13 -1.48 -0.09
CA ILE A 8 -4.15 -2.08 0.81
C ILE A 8 -4.82 -3.28 1.47
N LYS A 9 -4.30 -4.48 1.19
CA LYS A 9 -4.75 -5.72 1.82
C LYS A 9 -3.90 -6.02 3.04
N SER A 10 -4.53 -6.49 4.10
CA SER A 10 -3.83 -6.93 5.31
C SER A 10 -4.04 -8.41 5.57
N ARG A 11 -3.01 -9.07 6.09
CA ARG A 11 -3.07 -10.45 6.56
C ARG A 11 -2.25 -10.61 7.83
N SER A 12 -2.86 -11.15 8.87
CA SER A 12 -2.14 -11.53 10.09
C SER A 12 -1.34 -12.82 9.85
N VAL A 13 -0.05 -12.80 10.21
CA VAL A 13 0.89 -13.92 10.07
C VAL A 13 1.69 -14.03 11.38
N GLY A 14 1.24 -14.92 12.28
CA GLY A 14 1.81 -15.02 13.62
C GLY A 14 1.63 -13.73 14.42
N SER A 15 2.74 -13.16 14.91
CA SER A 15 2.78 -11.86 15.62
C SER A 15 3.05 -10.67 14.70
N THR A 16 2.89 -10.86 13.39
CA THR A 16 3.13 -9.82 12.38
C THR A 16 1.88 -9.59 11.54
N VAL A 17 1.74 -8.38 11.01
CA VAL A 17 0.77 -8.06 9.98
C VAL A 17 1.52 -7.76 8.69
N GLU A 18 1.11 -8.46 7.65
CA GLU A 18 1.57 -8.29 6.28
C GLU A 18 0.60 -7.36 5.54
N LEU A 19 1.12 -6.25 5.02
CA LEU A 19 0.39 -5.28 4.24
C LEU A 19 0.84 -5.36 2.79
N THR A 20 -0.10 -5.55 1.89
CA THR A 20 0.14 -5.68 0.45
C THR A 20 -0.57 -4.57 -0.30
N GLY A 21 0.18 -3.77 -1.04
CA GLY A 21 -0.38 -2.78 -1.97
C GLY A 21 -0.84 -3.45 -3.26
N VAL A 22 -2.09 -3.22 -3.65
CA VAL A 22 -2.69 -3.75 -4.88
C VAL A 22 -3.18 -2.58 -5.72
N VAL A 23 -2.98 -2.65 -7.03
CA VAL A 23 -3.47 -1.65 -7.99
C VAL A 23 -4.08 -2.32 -9.20
N TRP A 24 -5.09 -1.70 -9.80
CA TRP A 24 -5.66 -2.12 -11.08
C TRP A 24 -6.17 -0.92 -11.85
N ALA A 25 -6.31 -1.10 -13.17
CA ALA A 25 -6.88 -0.11 -14.08
C ALA A 25 -7.57 -0.82 -15.24
N ASP A 26 -8.57 -0.18 -15.85
CA ASP A 26 -9.27 -0.71 -17.02
C ASP A 26 -8.35 -0.77 -18.26
N GLN A 27 -7.35 0.09 -18.33
CA GLN A 27 -6.37 0.16 -19.41
C GLN A 27 -4.97 -0.12 -18.86
N SER A 28 -4.07 -0.57 -19.75
CA SER A 28 -2.67 -0.70 -19.39
C SER A 28 -2.08 0.65 -18.98
N ALA A 29 -1.28 0.66 -17.93
CA ALA A 29 -0.67 1.87 -17.39
C ALA A 29 0.69 1.52 -16.81
N HIS A 30 1.60 2.49 -16.75
CA HIS A 30 2.86 2.36 -16.04
C HIS A 30 3.00 3.57 -15.12
N GLY A 31 3.79 3.42 -14.05
CA GLY A 31 3.87 4.47 -13.07
C GLY A 31 4.78 4.15 -11.91
N ILE A 32 4.64 4.97 -10.87
CA ILE A 32 5.35 4.83 -9.62
C ILE A 32 4.35 4.69 -8.49
N TYR A 33 4.70 3.89 -7.49
CA TYR A 33 3.96 3.81 -6.25
C TYR A 33 4.84 4.18 -5.08
N ARG A 34 4.19 4.65 -4.01
CA ARG A 34 4.80 4.86 -2.71
C ARG A 34 3.87 4.32 -1.64
N MET A 35 4.35 3.35 -0.86
CA MET A 35 3.68 2.81 0.30
C MET A 35 4.39 3.28 1.56
N THR A 36 3.68 3.99 2.43
CA THR A 36 4.15 4.40 3.76
C THR A 36 3.36 3.66 4.83
N VAL A 37 4.02 3.23 5.90
CA VAL A 37 3.38 2.65 7.08
C VAL A 37 3.92 3.35 8.32
N ASP A 38 3.04 4.08 8.98
CA ASP A 38 3.34 4.81 10.21
C ASP A 38 2.80 4.03 11.41
N LYS A 39 3.67 3.76 12.37
CA LYS A 39 3.32 3.18 13.68
C LYS A 39 3.36 4.27 14.74
N SER A 40 2.40 4.26 15.64
CA SER A 40 2.42 5.05 16.87
C SER A 40 1.89 4.24 18.05
N GLY A 41 2.59 4.24 19.17
CA GLY A 41 2.15 3.52 20.37
C GLY A 41 3.03 3.83 21.59
N PRO A 42 2.81 3.12 22.72
CA PRO A 42 3.54 3.33 23.97
C PRO A 42 5.06 3.18 23.84
N SER A 43 5.52 2.31 22.92
CA SER A 43 6.94 2.08 22.64
C SER A 43 7.59 3.14 21.73
N GLY A 44 6.80 4.11 21.25
CA GLY A 44 7.25 5.17 20.37
C GLY A 44 6.62 5.12 18.98
N ARG A 45 7.21 5.91 18.07
CA ARG A 45 6.77 6.05 16.68
C ARG A 45 7.82 5.53 15.72
N SER A 46 7.38 4.92 14.63
CA SER A 46 8.26 4.54 13.52
C SER A 46 7.53 4.74 12.20
N SER A 47 8.26 4.99 11.14
CA SER A 47 7.72 5.12 9.79
C SER A 47 8.57 4.31 8.83
N VAL A 48 7.93 3.53 7.97
CA VAL A 48 8.56 2.78 6.89
C VAL A 48 7.98 3.27 5.58
N ALA A 49 8.83 3.49 4.58
CA ALA A 49 8.39 3.83 3.23
C ALA A 49 9.08 2.94 2.19
N GLN A 50 8.29 2.41 1.28
CA GLN A 50 8.74 1.68 0.09
C GLN A 50 8.21 2.41 -1.14
N GLN A 51 9.01 2.47 -2.19
CA GLN A 51 8.60 3.00 -3.47
C GLN A 51 9.18 2.15 -4.59
N GLY A 52 8.50 2.14 -5.73
CA GLY A 52 8.95 1.40 -6.90
C GLY A 52 8.16 1.79 -8.15
N ASN A 53 8.67 1.33 -9.29
CA ASN A 53 7.95 1.40 -10.54
C ASN A 53 7.02 0.19 -10.67
N PHE A 54 5.99 0.33 -11.49
CA PHE A 54 5.11 -0.78 -11.83
C PHE A 54 4.60 -0.65 -13.27
N ASP A 55 4.23 -1.79 -13.83
CA ASP A 55 3.55 -1.92 -15.12
C ASP A 55 2.24 -2.69 -14.89
N LEU A 56 1.13 -2.12 -15.36
CA LEU A 56 -0.22 -2.71 -15.30
C LEU A 56 -0.64 -3.17 -16.67
N GLY A 57 -1.10 -4.43 -16.75
CA GLY A 57 -1.95 -4.88 -17.83
C GLY A 57 -3.40 -4.40 -17.65
N SER A 58 -4.13 -4.23 -18.75
CA SER A 58 -5.56 -3.92 -18.73
C SER A 58 -6.37 -4.95 -17.92
N GLY A 59 -7.16 -4.46 -16.96
CA GLY A 59 -8.13 -5.23 -16.18
C GLY A 59 -7.54 -6.23 -15.19
N ARG A 60 -6.22 -6.27 -15.01
CA ARG A 60 -5.55 -7.21 -14.10
C ARG A 60 -5.00 -6.48 -12.88
N PRO A 61 -5.38 -6.89 -11.67
CA PRO A 61 -4.74 -6.39 -10.46
C PRO A 61 -3.29 -6.87 -10.36
N GLU A 62 -2.39 -5.96 -10.01
CA GLU A 62 -0.99 -6.25 -9.73
C GLU A 62 -0.64 -5.92 -8.28
N ILE A 63 0.33 -6.66 -7.75
CA ILE A 63 0.89 -6.44 -6.42
C ILE A 63 2.09 -5.50 -6.55
N LEU A 64 2.04 -4.37 -5.86
CA LEU A 64 3.07 -3.33 -5.93
C LEU A 64 4.20 -3.58 -4.94
N GLY A 65 3.85 -3.96 -3.71
CA GLY A 65 4.80 -4.08 -2.62
C GLY A 65 4.22 -4.78 -1.40
N LEU A 66 5.12 -5.17 -0.50
CA LEU A 66 4.81 -5.92 0.70
C LEU A 66 5.61 -5.32 1.87
N VAL A 67 4.89 -4.90 2.92
CA VAL A 67 5.46 -4.43 4.17
C VAL A 67 5.01 -5.34 5.31
N ARG A 68 5.94 -5.80 6.14
CA ARG A 68 5.63 -6.55 7.36
C ARG A 68 5.92 -5.70 8.57
N VAL A 69 4.98 -5.65 9.49
CA VAL A 69 5.12 -4.97 10.78
C VAL A 69 4.83 -5.92 11.93
N ASN A 70 5.57 -5.80 13.01
CA ASN A 70 5.29 -6.56 14.24
C ASN A 70 4.16 -5.86 14.99
N THR A 71 3.12 -6.57 15.40
CA THR A 71 2.05 -5.98 16.19
C THR A 71 2.34 -6.11 17.68
N THR A 72 2.31 -4.99 18.40
CA THR A 72 2.35 -4.95 19.87
C THR A 72 1.04 -4.37 20.37
N GLU A 73 0.55 -4.84 21.52
CA GLU A 73 -0.65 -4.30 22.14
C GLU A 73 -0.50 -2.78 22.39
N GLY A 74 -1.51 -2.01 21.96
CA GLY A 74 -1.53 -0.55 22.07
C GLY A 74 -0.80 0.21 20.95
N ASP A 75 -0.16 -0.47 20.00
CA ASP A 75 0.28 0.18 18.76
C ASP A 75 -0.91 0.43 17.82
N ARG A 76 -0.89 1.58 17.13
CA ARG A 76 -1.76 1.92 16.00
C ARG A 76 -0.92 2.06 14.73
N TYR A 77 -1.43 1.53 13.63
CA TYR A 77 -0.79 1.57 12.32
C TYR A 77 -1.65 2.32 11.31
N VAL A 78 -1.02 3.18 10.53
CA VAL A 78 -1.62 3.87 9.38
C VAL A 78 -0.78 3.56 8.15
N ALA A 79 -1.34 2.80 7.23
CA ALA A 79 -0.75 2.51 5.93
C ALA A 79 -1.37 3.41 4.86
N ARG A 80 -0.52 4.01 4.02
CA ARG A 80 -0.93 4.84 2.89
C ARG A 80 -0.21 4.40 1.64
N LEU A 81 -0.97 4.19 0.57
CA LEU A 81 -0.49 3.85 -0.76
C LEU A 81 -0.86 4.98 -1.70
N VAL A 82 0.14 5.60 -2.31
CA VAL A 82 -0.01 6.58 -3.38
C VAL A 82 0.47 5.94 -4.67
N VAL A 83 -0.39 5.96 -5.69
CA VAL A 83 -0.08 5.43 -7.02
C VAL A 83 -0.18 6.57 -8.01
N GLN A 84 0.89 6.83 -8.77
CA GLN A 84 0.95 7.88 -9.77
C GLN A 84 1.23 7.28 -11.14
N THR A 85 0.44 7.69 -12.12
CA THR A 85 0.60 7.36 -13.55
C THR A 85 0.54 8.65 -14.36
N GLU A 86 0.82 8.59 -15.66
CA GLU A 86 0.60 9.74 -16.57
C GLU A 86 -0.85 10.23 -16.55
N SER A 87 -1.80 9.35 -16.24
CA SER A 87 -3.23 9.65 -16.28
C SER A 87 -3.82 10.18 -14.97
N GLY A 88 -3.04 10.19 -13.90
CA GLY A 88 -3.47 10.69 -12.59
C GLY A 88 -2.86 9.96 -11.41
N GLU A 89 -3.30 10.37 -10.23
CA GLU A 89 -2.93 9.81 -8.93
C GLU A 89 -4.16 9.18 -8.26
N GLU A 90 -3.96 8.02 -7.62
CA GLU A 90 -4.94 7.41 -6.71
C GLU A 90 -4.28 7.18 -5.34
N VAL A 91 -5.04 7.43 -4.27
CA VAL A 91 -4.57 7.28 -2.89
C VAL A 91 -5.48 6.34 -2.12
N CYS A 92 -4.86 5.35 -1.47
CA CYS A 92 -5.53 4.39 -0.61
C CYS A 92 -4.94 4.41 0.79
N ALA A 93 -5.79 4.21 1.80
CA ALA A 93 -5.37 4.15 3.19
C ALA A 93 -5.99 2.95 3.89
N PHE A 94 -5.25 2.39 4.84
CA PHE A 94 -5.68 1.31 5.71
C PHE A 94 -5.13 1.53 7.11
N GLU A 95 -5.97 1.37 8.12
CA GLU A 95 -5.60 1.58 9.52
C GLU A 95 -6.02 0.38 10.37
N PHE A 96 -5.19 0.03 11.36
CA PHE A 96 -5.46 -1.06 12.31
C PHE A 96 -4.69 -0.86 13.61
#